data_AF-A0A2H4ZGJ9-F1
#
_entry.id   AF-A0A2H4ZGJ9-F1
#
_cell.length_a   1.000
_cell.length_b   1.000
_cell.length_c   1.000
_cell.angle_alpha   90.00
_cell.angle_beta   90.00
_cell.angle_gamma   90.00
#
_symmetry.space_group_name_H-M   'P 1'
#
loop_
_entity.id
_entity.type
_entity.pdbx_description
1 polymer ?
#
loop_
_entity_poly.entity_id
_entity_poly.type
_entity_poly.pdbx_seq_one_letter_code
_entity_poly.pdbx_strand_id
1 'polypeptide(L)'
;MTAAAMTEMAASINEVAGHVQKTAMEAQAANELAEQGDKVAGTSREAIQLLASTVTNISTAVDYLANETQQIMAAAGVIQAIADQTNLLALNAAIEAARAGEQGRGFAVVADEVRALAAKTRVSTQQIQNVIETLKKGADEAVSIAKLGIREADHGVQQVIEAQCALQGIRDAVERISGMSQQMAAASEEQASVAEDIARQINNVAGTVERTAKNANSAVIRGRELESTSRGFNSLVERFNR
;
A
#
# COMPACT_ATOMS: atom_id res chain seq x y z
N MET A 1 -15.60 34.75 42.17
CA MET A 1 -14.83 33.55 41.80
C MET A 1 -15.65 32.57 40.97
N THR A 2 -16.88 32.24 41.34
CA THR A 2 -17.72 31.27 40.60
C THR A 2 -18.13 31.72 39.19
N ALA A 3 -18.46 33.00 38.97
CA ALA A 3 -18.78 33.49 37.62
C ALA A 3 -17.56 33.46 36.66
N ALA A 4 -16.37 33.78 37.16
CA ALA A 4 -15.12 33.71 36.38
C ALA A 4 -14.78 32.26 36.00
N ALA A 5 -14.99 31.30 36.90
CA ALA A 5 -14.81 29.88 36.61
C ALA A 5 -15.76 29.37 35.51
N MET A 6 -16.98 29.90 35.44
CA MET A 6 -17.91 29.57 34.35
C MET A 6 -17.49 30.17 33.00
N THR A 7 -16.96 31.39 33.01
CA THR A 7 -16.39 32.01 31.79
C THR A 7 -15.17 31.23 31.29
N GLU A 8 -14.31 30.78 32.20
CA GLU A 8 -13.16 29.94 31.89
C GLU A 8 -13.59 28.56 31.36
N MET A 9 -14.62 27.95 31.96
CA MET A 9 -15.22 26.71 31.47
C MET A 9 -15.78 26.85 30.04
N ALA A 10 -16.50 27.94 29.74
CA ALA A 10 -17.01 28.20 28.40
C ALA A 10 -15.88 28.40 27.37
N ALA A 11 -14.78 29.03 27.78
CA ALA A 11 -13.59 29.15 26.92
C ALA A 11 -12.95 27.78 26.63
N SER A 12 -12.78 26.93 27.64
CA SER A 12 -12.26 25.57 27.45
C SER A 12 -13.17 24.70 26.58
N ILE A 13 -14.49 24.82 26.71
CA ILE A 13 -15.44 24.07 25.85
C ILE A 13 -15.29 24.49 24.39
N ASN A 14 -15.15 25.80 24.11
CA ASN A 14 -14.90 26.29 22.75
C ASN A 14 -13.56 25.80 22.18
N GLU A 15 -12.52 25.73 23.02
CA GLU A 15 -11.22 25.18 22.62
C GLU A 15 -11.32 23.69 22.27
N VAL A 16 -12.04 22.90 23.09
CA VAL A 16 -12.33 21.49 22.81
C VAL A 16 -13.11 21.33 21.51
N ALA A 17 -14.15 22.14 21.27
CA ALA A 17 -14.90 22.10 20.02
C ALA A 17 -14.01 22.39 18.79
N GLY A 18 -13.09 23.36 18.91
CA GLY A 18 -12.09 23.65 17.88
C GLY A 18 -11.15 22.47 17.62
N HIS A 19 -10.70 21.79 18.67
CA HIS A 19 -9.90 20.57 18.54
C HIS A 19 -10.66 19.44 17.85
N VAL A 20 -11.92 19.22 18.20
CA VAL A 20 -12.78 18.21 17.59
C VAL A 20 -12.95 18.47 16.09
N GLN A 21 -13.20 19.72 15.70
CA GLN A 21 -13.32 20.09 14.29
C GLN A 21 -12.00 19.82 13.53
N LYS A 22 -10.86 20.15 14.13
CA LYS A 22 -9.55 19.84 13.54
C LYS A 22 -9.34 18.33 13.40
N THR A 23 -9.68 17.54 14.41
CA THR A 23 -9.60 16.07 14.34
C THR A 23 -10.45 15.50 13.21
N ALA A 24 -11.67 16.01 13.01
CA ALA A 24 -12.53 15.60 11.90
C ALA A 24 -11.90 15.93 10.52
N MET A 25 -11.27 17.09 10.37
CA MET A 25 -10.57 17.46 9.14
C MET A 25 -9.36 16.56 8.86
N GLU A 26 -8.55 16.27 9.88
CA GLU A 26 -7.40 15.36 9.75
C GLU A 26 -7.85 13.93 9.42
N ALA A 27 -8.96 13.47 10.02
CA ALA A 27 -9.58 12.19 9.70
C ALA A 27 -10.02 12.16 8.22
N GLN A 28 -10.70 13.20 7.73
CA GLN A 28 -11.09 13.30 6.32
C GLN A 28 -9.88 13.23 5.38
N ALA A 29 -8.81 13.96 5.67
CA ALA A 29 -7.57 13.93 4.89
C ALA A 29 -6.93 12.53 4.89
N ALA A 30 -6.93 11.84 6.04
CA ALA A 30 -6.45 10.46 6.13
C ALA A 30 -7.30 9.48 5.30
N ASN A 31 -8.62 9.68 5.22
CA ASN A 31 -9.50 8.88 4.36
C ASN A 31 -9.15 9.05 2.87
N GLU A 32 -8.94 10.29 2.43
CA GLU A 32 -8.56 10.60 1.04
C GLU A 32 -7.21 9.99 0.68
N LEU A 33 -6.23 10.05 1.59
CA LEU A 33 -4.93 9.41 1.40
C LEU A 33 -5.04 7.88 1.33
N ALA A 34 -5.89 7.26 2.16
CA ALA A 34 -6.12 5.83 2.12
C ALA A 34 -6.82 5.39 0.82
N GLU A 35 -7.79 6.16 0.33
CA GLU A 35 -8.45 5.93 -0.96
C GLU A 35 -7.47 6.06 -2.13
N GLN A 36 -6.64 7.10 -2.14
CA GLN A 36 -5.61 7.25 -3.15
C GLN A 36 -4.59 6.12 -3.10
N GLY A 37 -4.21 5.67 -1.91
CA GLY A 37 -3.34 4.51 -1.70
C GLY A 37 -3.94 3.22 -2.28
N ASP A 38 -5.24 2.99 -2.07
CA ASP A 38 -5.95 1.81 -2.57
C ASP A 38 -6.03 1.81 -4.10
N LYS A 39 -6.25 2.98 -4.70
CA LYS A 39 -6.22 3.14 -6.15
C LYS A 39 -4.83 2.84 -6.73
N VAL A 40 -3.77 3.35 -6.10
CA VAL A 40 -2.39 3.05 -6.52
C VAL A 40 -2.09 1.56 -6.39
N ALA A 41 -2.45 0.95 -5.26
CA ALA A 41 -2.32 -0.49 -5.07
C ALA A 41 -3.05 -1.30 -6.15
N GLY A 42 -4.29 -0.89 -6.51
CA GLY A 42 -5.04 -1.48 -7.62
C GLY A 42 -4.28 -1.42 -8.95
N THR A 43 -3.73 -0.25 -9.32
CA THR A 43 -2.92 -0.11 -10.55
C THR A 43 -1.63 -0.93 -10.51
N SER A 44 -0.98 -1.05 -9.35
CA SER A 44 0.20 -1.91 -9.17
C SER A 44 -0.17 -3.38 -9.36
N ARG A 45 -1.32 -3.82 -8.86
CA ARG A 45 -1.81 -5.19 -9.07
C ARG A 45 -1.96 -5.52 -10.56
N GLU A 46 -2.61 -4.63 -11.30
CA GLU A 46 -2.81 -4.78 -12.75
C GLU A 46 -1.48 -4.83 -13.50
N ALA A 47 -0.53 -3.97 -13.14
CA ALA A 47 0.81 -3.95 -13.73
C ALA A 47 1.57 -5.26 -13.48
N ILE A 48 1.48 -5.83 -12.27
CA ILE A 48 2.12 -7.11 -11.93
C ILE A 48 1.46 -8.26 -12.70
N GLN A 49 0.13 -8.26 -12.82
CA GLN A 49 -0.59 -9.28 -13.61
C GLN A 49 -0.21 -9.22 -15.10
N LEU A 50 -0.09 -8.01 -15.66
CA LEU A 50 0.38 -7.82 -17.04
C LEU A 50 1.82 -8.29 -17.20
N LEU A 51 2.68 -8.03 -16.22
CA LEU A 51 4.06 -8.53 -16.21
C LEU A 51 4.09 -10.06 -16.22
N ALA A 52 3.31 -10.72 -15.36
CA ALA A 52 3.22 -12.19 -15.31
C ALA A 52 2.77 -12.78 -16.66
N SER A 53 1.76 -12.18 -17.30
CA SER A 53 1.31 -12.56 -18.64
C SER A 53 2.41 -12.38 -19.69
N THR A 54 3.14 -11.26 -19.65
CA THR A 54 4.24 -10.98 -20.56
C THR A 54 5.38 -12.00 -20.41
N VAL A 55 5.76 -12.32 -19.17
CA VAL A 55 6.78 -13.35 -18.87
C VAL A 55 6.32 -14.73 -19.35
N THR A 56 5.03 -15.05 -19.22
CA THR A 56 4.45 -16.30 -19.73
C THR A 56 4.55 -16.39 -21.26
N ASN A 57 4.26 -15.30 -21.97
CA ASN A 57 4.39 -15.24 -23.43
C ASN A 57 5.86 -15.39 -23.87
N ILE A 58 6.79 -14.75 -23.16
CA ILE A 58 8.24 -14.91 -23.40
C ILE A 58 8.65 -16.37 -23.20
N SER A 59 8.22 -17.00 -22.10
CA SER A 59 8.52 -18.41 -21.83
C SER A 59 8.02 -19.32 -22.95
N THR A 60 6.82 -19.09 -23.47
CA THR A 60 6.25 -19.86 -24.59
C THR A 60 7.06 -19.67 -25.88
N ALA A 61 7.49 -18.45 -26.18
CA ALA A 61 8.30 -18.16 -27.36
C ALA A 61 9.70 -18.81 -27.29
N VAL A 62 10.31 -18.82 -26.10
CA VAL A 62 11.59 -19.49 -25.86
C VAL A 62 11.46 -21.01 -25.96
N ASP A 63 10.38 -21.58 -25.44
CA ASP A 63 10.10 -23.02 -25.55
C ASP A 63 9.91 -23.44 -27.02
N TYR A 64 9.20 -22.62 -27.81
CA TYR A 64 9.10 -22.81 -29.25
C TYR A 64 10.48 -22.78 -29.94
N LEU A 65 11.34 -21.82 -29.59
CA LEU A 65 12.71 -21.74 -30.12
C LEU A 65 13.55 -22.98 -29.75
N ALA A 66 13.39 -23.50 -28.53
CA ALA A 66 14.05 -24.73 -28.08
C ALA A 66 13.62 -25.94 -28.92
N ASN A 67 12.35 -26.01 -29.31
CA ASN A 67 11.83 -27.08 -30.17
C ASN A 67 12.35 -26.96 -31.62
N GLU A 68 12.38 -25.75 -32.19
CA GLU A 68 12.95 -25.50 -33.52
C GLU A 68 14.45 -25.84 -33.58
N THR A 69 15.20 -25.53 -32.53
CA THR A 69 16.62 -25.92 -32.45
C THR A 69 16.82 -27.43 -32.40
N GLN A 70 15.89 -28.19 -31.84
CA GLN A 70 15.93 -29.65 -31.88
C GLN A 70 15.75 -30.20 -33.31
N GLN A 71 14.93 -29.56 -34.14
CA GLN A 71 14.81 -29.91 -35.56
C GLN A 71 16.11 -29.62 -36.33
N ILE A 72 16.77 -28.49 -36.06
CA ILE A 72 18.07 -28.15 -36.65
C ILE A 72 19.14 -29.17 -36.23
N MET A 73 19.14 -29.60 -34.97
CA MET A 73 20.06 -30.64 -34.48
C MET A 73 19.90 -31.95 -35.26
N ALA A 74 18.66 -32.37 -35.50
CA ALA A 74 18.38 -33.58 -36.29
C ALA A 74 18.87 -33.44 -37.73
N ALA A 75 18.59 -32.30 -38.38
CA ALA A 75 19.06 -32.02 -39.75
C ALA A 75 20.60 -32.01 -39.84
N ALA A 76 21.29 -31.37 -38.89
CA ALA A 76 22.75 -31.37 -38.81
C ALA A 76 23.31 -32.79 -38.64
N GLY A 77 22.63 -33.65 -37.87
CA GLY A 77 22.97 -35.08 -37.75
C GLY A 77 22.85 -35.84 -39.07
N VAL A 78 21.82 -35.57 -39.88
CA VAL A 78 21.68 -36.17 -41.22
C VAL A 78 22.80 -35.68 -42.16
N ILE A 79 23.12 -34.39 -42.16
CA ILE A 79 24.22 -33.84 -42.99
C ILE A 79 25.56 -34.46 -42.57
N GLN A 80 25.78 -34.65 -41.27
CA GLN A 80 26.96 -35.32 -40.75
C GLN A 80 27.07 -36.76 -41.28
N ALA A 81 25.97 -37.52 -41.25
CA ALA A 81 25.93 -38.87 -41.81
C ALA A 81 26.19 -38.91 -43.32
N ILE A 82 25.66 -37.93 -44.08
CA ILE A 82 25.93 -37.78 -45.51
C ILE A 82 27.41 -37.48 -45.77
N ALA A 83 28.01 -36.58 -44.99
CA ALA A 83 29.43 -36.25 -45.09
C ALA A 83 30.31 -37.48 -44.81
N ASP A 84 29.96 -38.28 -43.80
CA ASP A 84 30.67 -39.51 -43.46
C ASP A 84 30.60 -40.54 -44.59
N GLN A 85 29.41 -40.72 -45.18
CA GLN A 85 29.20 -41.61 -46.32
C GLN A 85 29.92 -41.13 -47.58
N THR A 86 29.90 -39.81 -47.84
CA THR A 86 30.60 -39.19 -48.97
C THR A 86 32.11 -39.35 -48.84
N ASN A 87 32.66 -39.17 -47.63
CA ASN A 87 34.07 -39.40 -47.35
C ASN A 87 34.48 -40.87 -47.59
N LEU A 88 33.61 -41.82 -47.24
CA LEU A 88 33.85 -43.25 -47.46
C LEU A 88 33.78 -43.61 -48.95
N LEU A 89 32.80 -43.06 -49.68
CA LEU A 89 32.70 -43.20 -51.14
C LEU A 89 33.92 -42.62 -51.87
N ALA A 90 34.36 -41.43 -51.47
CA ALA A 90 35.55 -40.78 -52.02
C ALA A 90 36.82 -41.58 -51.75
N LEU A 91 36.95 -42.17 -50.56
CA LEU A 91 38.07 -43.07 -50.24
C LEU A 91 38.09 -44.30 -51.16
N ASN A 92 36.95 -44.94 -51.38
CA ASN A 92 36.85 -46.08 -52.29
C ASN A 92 37.20 -45.69 -53.73
N ALA A 93 36.76 -44.52 -54.19
CA ALA A 93 37.09 -43.99 -55.51
C ALA A 93 38.60 -43.69 -55.65
N ALA A 94 39.23 -43.13 -54.63
CA ALA A 94 40.68 -42.89 -54.62
C ALA A 94 41.49 -44.20 -54.68
N ILE A 95 41.04 -45.25 -53.98
CA ILE A 95 41.65 -46.58 -54.03
C ILE A 95 41.54 -47.16 -55.45
N GLU A 96 40.37 -47.10 -56.08
CA GLU A 96 40.18 -47.66 -57.43
C GLU A 96 40.92 -46.84 -58.50
N ALA A 97 41.00 -45.52 -58.33
CA ALA A 97 41.81 -44.65 -59.19
C ALA A 97 43.31 -44.98 -59.10
N ALA A 98 43.83 -45.25 -57.90
CA ALA A 98 45.22 -45.70 -57.73
C ALA A 98 45.46 -47.06 -58.40
N ARG A 99 44.45 -47.95 -58.38
CA ARG A 99 44.51 -49.27 -59.02
C ARG A 99 44.55 -49.20 -60.54
N ALA A 100 43.92 -48.19 -61.14
CA ALA A 100 43.93 -47.94 -62.59
C ALA A 100 45.25 -47.31 -63.11
N GLY A 101 46.21 -46.99 -62.23
CA GLY A 101 47.51 -46.43 -62.60
C GLY A 101 47.42 -45.06 -63.29
N GLU A 102 48.17 -44.85 -64.37
CA GLU A 102 48.20 -43.57 -65.10
C GLU A 102 46.82 -43.15 -65.67
N GLN A 103 45.95 -44.11 -66.00
CA GLN A 103 44.60 -43.81 -66.52
C GLN A 103 43.66 -43.27 -65.43
N GLY A 104 43.95 -43.54 -64.15
CA GLY A 104 43.14 -43.12 -63.01
C GLY A 104 43.54 -41.78 -62.40
N ARG A 105 44.62 -41.14 -62.89
CA ARG A 105 45.21 -39.94 -62.29
C ARG A 105 44.23 -38.78 -62.12
N GLY A 106 43.40 -38.51 -63.14
CA GLY A 106 42.37 -37.47 -63.07
C GLY A 106 41.27 -37.77 -62.04
N PHE A 107 40.87 -39.04 -61.93
CA PHE A 107 39.89 -39.49 -60.95
C PHE A 107 40.42 -39.45 -59.51
N ALA A 108 41.71 -39.72 -59.31
CA ALA A 108 42.35 -39.64 -57.99
C ALA A 108 42.29 -38.22 -57.42
N VAL A 109 42.58 -37.20 -58.25
CA VAL A 109 42.51 -35.78 -57.84
C VAL A 109 41.08 -35.39 -57.45
N VAL A 110 40.08 -35.80 -58.23
CA VAL A 110 38.67 -35.54 -57.91
C VAL A 110 38.26 -36.24 -56.62
N ALA A 111 38.67 -37.50 -56.41
CA ALA A 111 38.36 -38.24 -55.20
C ALA A 111 38.95 -37.59 -53.94
N ASP A 112 40.20 -37.11 -54.01
CA ASP A 112 40.82 -36.38 -52.90
C ASP A 112 40.11 -35.04 -52.60
N GLU A 113 39.68 -34.30 -53.63
CA GLU A 113 38.93 -33.05 -53.46
C GLU A 113 37.55 -33.30 -52.81
N VAL A 114 36.82 -34.34 -53.26
CA VAL A 114 35.55 -34.74 -52.64
C VAL A 114 35.76 -35.15 -51.18
N ARG A 115 36.86 -35.83 -50.87
CA ARG A 115 37.21 -36.25 -49.50
C ARG A 115 37.51 -35.05 -48.60
N ALA A 116 38.25 -34.06 -49.12
CA ALA A 116 38.52 -32.81 -48.42
C ALA A 116 37.22 -32.03 -48.16
N LEU A 117 36.31 -31.97 -49.14
CA LEU A 117 35.01 -31.31 -49.00
C LEU A 117 34.15 -32.00 -47.94
N ALA A 118 34.07 -33.33 -47.96
CA ALA A 118 33.34 -34.12 -46.97
C ALA A 118 33.88 -33.92 -45.54
N ALA A 119 35.21 -33.87 -45.38
CA ALA A 119 35.84 -33.57 -44.09
C ALA A 119 35.49 -32.15 -43.61
N LYS A 120 35.49 -31.16 -44.52
CA LYS A 120 35.09 -29.79 -44.21
C LYS A 120 33.62 -29.70 -43.80
N THR A 121 32.74 -30.42 -44.49
CA THR A 121 31.31 -30.51 -44.12
C THR A 121 31.15 -31.09 -42.72
N ARG A 122 31.84 -32.18 -42.38
CA ARG A 122 31.84 -32.78 -41.03
C ARG A 122 32.24 -31.76 -39.95
N VAL A 123 33.31 -31.00 -40.17
CA VAL A 123 33.75 -29.98 -39.21
C VAL A 123 32.68 -28.90 -39.02
N SER A 124 32.07 -28.43 -40.11
CA SER A 124 31.00 -27.43 -40.03
C SER A 124 29.74 -27.93 -39.34
N THR A 125 29.31 -29.17 -39.59
CA THR A 125 28.15 -29.77 -38.90
C THR A 125 28.41 -29.95 -37.41
N GLN A 126 29.63 -30.34 -37.01
CA GLN A 126 29.99 -30.41 -35.59
C GLN A 126 29.95 -29.02 -34.92
N GLN A 127 30.43 -27.98 -35.60
CA GLN A 127 30.33 -26.60 -35.10
C GLN A 127 28.87 -26.16 -34.93
N ILE A 128 28.00 -26.47 -35.89
CA ILE A 128 26.56 -26.19 -35.79
C ILE A 128 25.96 -26.91 -34.57
N GLN A 129 26.26 -28.20 -34.38
CA GLN A 129 25.77 -28.96 -33.23
C GLN A 129 26.16 -28.31 -31.89
N ASN A 130 27.41 -27.86 -31.75
CA ASN A 130 27.89 -27.20 -30.54
C ASN A 130 27.16 -25.87 -30.27
N VAL A 131 26.89 -25.08 -31.32
CA VAL A 131 26.12 -23.83 -31.20
C VAL A 131 24.69 -24.12 -30.78
N ILE A 132 24.05 -25.13 -31.38
CA ILE A 132 22.69 -25.52 -31.05
C ILE A 132 22.57 -26.05 -29.61
N GLU A 133 23.55 -26.82 -29.13
CA GLU A 133 23.57 -27.29 -27.74
C GLU A 133 23.69 -26.13 -26.75
N THR A 134 24.51 -25.12 -27.08
CA THR A 134 24.62 -23.89 -26.28
C THR A 134 23.31 -23.11 -26.27
N LEU A 135 22.65 -23.00 -27.43
CA LEU A 135 21.38 -22.28 -27.56
C LEU A 135 20.26 -22.98 -26.78
N LYS A 136 20.23 -24.32 -26.80
CA LYS A 136 19.30 -25.12 -25.99
C LYS A 136 19.49 -24.87 -24.50
N LYS A 137 20.73 -24.93 -24.00
CA LYS A 137 21.01 -24.65 -22.57
C LYS A 137 20.53 -23.25 -22.17
N GLY A 138 20.79 -22.24 -23.01
CA GLY A 138 20.31 -20.88 -22.76
C GLY A 138 18.78 -20.76 -22.78
N ALA A 139 18.09 -21.49 -23.66
CA ALA A 139 16.64 -21.53 -23.70
C ALA A 139 16.05 -22.19 -22.44
N ASP A 140 16.60 -23.33 -22.01
CA ASP A 140 16.18 -24.04 -20.80
C ASP A 140 16.36 -23.16 -19.54
N GLU A 141 17.48 -22.44 -19.45
CA GLU A 141 17.74 -21.48 -18.37
C GLU A 141 16.75 -20.31 -18.39
N ALA A 142 16.48 -19.72 -19.55
CA ALA A 142 15.52 -18.63 -19.70
C ALA A 142 14.09 -19.06 -19.30
N VAL A 143 13.66 -20.26 -19.67
CA VAL A 143 12.36 -20.82 -19.23
C VAL A 143 12.32 -21.01 -17.71
N SER A 144 13.42 -21.48 -17.10
CA SER A 144 13.50 -21.61 -15.64
C SER A 144 13.38 -20.26 -14.93
N ILE A 145 14.10 -19.23 -15.41
CA ILE A 145 14.03 -17.86 -14.88
C ILE A 145 12.61 -17.29 -15.06
N ALA A 146 11.98 -17.51 -16.22
CA ALA A 146 10.61 -17.06 -16.47
C ALA A 146 9.62 -17.69 -15.48
N LYS A 147 9.74 -19.00 -15.20
CA LYS A 147 8.91 -19.68 -14.19
C LYS A 147 9.10 -19.13 -12.78
N LEU A 148 10.30 -18.71 -12.42
CA LEU A 148 10.56 -18.03 -11.16
C LEU A 148 9.90 -16.64 -11.17
N GLY A 149 10.07 -15.87 -12.24
CA GLY A 149 9.46 -14.54 -12.38
C GLY A 149 7.93 -14.56 -12.28
N ILE A 150 7.26 -15.59 -12.82
CA ILE A 150 5.80 -15.77 -12.67
C ILE A 150 5.43 -15.99 -11.19
N ARG A 151 6.18 -16.83 -10.46
CA ARG A 151 5.92 -17.06 -9.03
C ARG A 151 6.13 -15.79 -8.18
N GLU A 152 7.17 -15.04 -8.47
CA GLU A 152 7.43 -13.76 -7.80
C GLU A 152 6.34 -12.73 -8.11
N ALA A 153 5.81 -12.72 -9.34
CA ALA A 153 4.66 -11.88 -9.68
C ALA A 153 3.40 -12.29 -8.92
N ASP A 154 3.11 -13.59 -8.79
CA ASP A 154 1.99 -14.08 -7.97
C ASP A 154 2.13 -13.66 -6.50
N HIS A 155 3.34 -13.76 -5.95
CA HIS A 155 3.64 -13.29 -4.59
C HIS A 155 3.44 -11.77 -4.47
N GLY A 156 3.90 -11.00 -5.45
CA GLY A 156 3.68 -9.56 -5.51
C GLY A 156 2.20 -9.17 -5.53
N VAL A 157 1.36 -9.93 -6.25
CA VAL A 157 -0.11 -9.74 -6.23
C VAL A 157 -0.67 -9.96 -4.82
N GLN A 158 -0.23 -11.00 -4.10
CA GLN A 158 -0.70 -11.24 -2.73
C GLN A 158 -0.32 -10.09 -1.78
N GLN A 159 0.92 -9.60 -1.86
CA GLN A 159 1.36 -8.46 -1.04
C GLN A 159 0.55 -7.19 -1.32
N VAL A 160 0.19 -6.95 -2.58
CA VAL A 160 -0.68 -5.82 -2.94
C VAL A 160 -2.08 -6.00 -2.35
N ILE A 161 -2.64 -7.20 -2.37
CA ILE A 161 -3.94 -7.50 -1.75
C ILE A 161 -3.90 -7.26 -0.24
N GLU A 162 -2.83 -7.69 0.44
CA GLU A 162 -2.64 -7.42 1.87
C GLU A 162 -2.57 -5.91 2.16
N ALA A 163 -1.86 -5.14 1.33
CA ALA A 163 -1.81 -3.69 1.46
C ALA A 163 -3.19 -3.05 1.27
N GLN A 164 -3.99 -3.51 0.30
CA GLN A 164 -5.38 -3.04 0.10
C GLN A 164 -6.25 -3.34 1.33
N CYS A 165 -6.09 -4.53 1.93
CA CYS A 165 -6.81 -4.89 3.16
C CYS A 165 -6.43 -3.97 4.34
N ALA A 166 -5.14 -3.66 4.49
CA ALA A 166 -4.67 -2.71 5.51
C ALA A 166 -5.23 -1.30 5.28
N LEU A 167 -5.26 -0.82 4.02
CA LEU A 167 -5.85 0.47 3.65
C LEU A 167 -7.35 0.51 3.94
N GLN A 168 -8.08 -0.58 3.67
CA GLN A 168 -9.48 -0.69 4.08
C GLN A 168 -9.65 -0.58 5.59
N GLY A 169 -8.80 -1.27 6.37
CA GLY A 169 -8.82 -1.18 7.83
C GLY A 169 -8.55 0.25 8.34
N ILE A 170 -7.69 1.00 7.66
CA ILE A 170 -7.46 2.43 7.95
C ILE A 170 -8.73 3.25 7.67
N ARG A 171 -9.40 3.05 6.52
CA ARG A 171 -10.65 3.75 6.19
C ARG A 171 -11.72 3.50 7.25
N ASP A 172 -11.92 2.25 7.65
CA ASP A 172 -12.91 1.90 8.69
C ASP A 172 -12.58 2.57 10.04
N ALA A 173 -11.29 2.66 10.39
CA ALA A 173 -10.86 3.34 11.61
C ALA A 173 -11.10 4.85 11.55
N VAL A 174 -10.83 5.46 10.39
CA VAL A 174 -11.06 6.89 10.14
C VAL A 174 -12.54 7.23 10.15
N GLU A 175 -13.41 6.38 9.58
CA GLU A 175 -14.86 6.56 9.64
C GLU A 175 -15.37 6.57 11.09
N ARG A 176 -14.86 5.67 11.94
CA ARG A 176 -15.15 5.68 13.38
C ARG A 176 -14.69 6.96 14.06
N ILE A 177 -13.49 7.46 13.73
CA ILE A 177 -12.97 8.73 14.28
C ILE A 177 -13.86 9.91 13.87
N SER A 178 -14.32 9.93 12.62
CA SER A 178 -15.23 10.97 12.11
C SER A 178 -16.56 10.95 12.89
N GLY A 179 -17.15 9.75 13.07
CA GLY A 179 -18.36 9.58 13.87
C GLY A 179 -18.18 9.99 15.34
N MET A 180 -17.05 9.63 15.96
CA MET A 180 -16.73 10.08 17.32
C MET A 180 -16.57 11.61 17.40
N SER A 181 -15.97 12.22 16.38
CA SER A 181 -15.79 13.67 16.32
C SER A 181 -17.14 14.39 16.24
N GLN A 182 -18.08 13.86 15.46
CA GLN A 182 -19.46 14.39 15.42
C GLN A 182 -20.16 14.29 16.79
N GLN A 183 -20.02 13.17 17.49
CA GLN A 183 -20.57 13.00 18.84
C GLN A 183 -19.93 13.95 19.85
N MET A 184 -18.60 14.14 19.78
CA MET A 184 -17.89 15.08 20.64
C MET A 184 -18.33 16.52 20.38
N ALA A 185 -18.53 16.91 19.12
CA ALA A 185 -19.01 18.24 18.78
C ALA A 185 -20.40 18.49 19.39
N ALA A 186 -21.32 17.55 19.24
CA ALA A 186 -22.65 17.63 19.85
C ALA A 186 -22.58 17.72 21.39
N ALA A 187 -21.70 16.92 22.02
CA ALA A 187 -21.50 16.97 23.47
C ALA A 187 -20.90 18.30 23.94
N SER A 188 -19.97 18.89 23.18
CA SER A 188 -19.42 20.21 23.47
C SER A 188 -20.46 21.32 23.35
N GLU A 189 -21.35 21.26 22.36
CA GLU A 189 -22.48 22.19 22.23
C GLU A 189 -23.44 22.08 23.43
N GLU A 190 -23.77 20.86 23.85
CA GLU A 190 -24.60 20.63 25.05
C GLU A 190 -23.91 21.16 26.31
N GLN A 191 -22.62 20.88 26.50
CA GLN A 191 -21.84 21.38 27.63
C GLN A 191 -21.79 22.91 27.65
N ALA A 192 -21.64 23.57 26.50
CA ALA A 192 -21.65 25.02 26.39
C ALA A 192 -23.01 25.58 26.87
N SER A 193 -24.11 24.98 26.43
CA SER A 193 -25.46 25.39 26.85
C SER A 193 -25.67 25.21 28.36
N VAL A 194 -25.23 24.09 28.93
CA VAL A 194 -25.32 23.83 30.39
C VAL A 194 -24.44 24.82 31.17
N ALA A 195 -23.25 25.15 30.67
CA ALA A 195 -22.38 26.12 31.30
C ALA A 195 -23.01 27.52 31.33
N GLU A 196 -23.67 27.94 30.25
CA GLU A 196 -24.42 29.21 30.23
C GLU A 196 -25.57 29.21 31.24
N ASP A 197 -26.31 28.10 31.36
CA ASP A 197 -27.40 27.95 32.32
C ASP A 197 -26.91 28.06 33.77
N ILE A 198 -25.81 27.38 34.09
CA ILE A 198 -25.19 27.46 35.41
C ILE A 198 -24.71 28.89 35.70
N ALA A 199 -24.09 29.56 34.70
CA ALA A 199 -23.66 30.95 34.85
C ALA A 199 -24.84 31.88 35.18
N ARG A 200 -26.00 31.70 34.50
CA ARG A 200 -27.23 32.44 34.81
C ARG A 200 -27.75 32.15 36.22
N GLN A 201 -27.78 30.88 36.63
CA GLN A 201 -28.21 30.49 37.98
C GLN A 201 -27.31 31.11 39.07
N ILE A 202 -25.99 31.12 38.87
CA ILE A 202 -25.04 31.73 39.82
C ILE A 202 -25.29 33.22 39.97
N ASN A 203 -25.54 33.95 38.86
CA ASN A 203 -25.87 35.37 38.92
C ASN A 203 -27.19 35.63 39.69
N ASN A 204 -28.21 34.78 39.48
CA ASN A 204 -29.48 34.87 40.22
C ASN A 204 -29.29 34.62 41.73
N VAL A 205 -28.46 33.65 42.10
CA VAL A 205 -28.11 33.38 43.51
C VAL A 205 -27.38 34.58 44.10
N ALA A 206 -26.38 35.15 43.40
CA ALA A 206 -25.67 36.34 43.87
C ALA A 206 -26.62 37.52 44.13
N GLY A 207 -27.57 37.78 43.23
CA GLY A 207 -28.59 38.82 43.42
C GLY A 207 -29.53 38.52 44.61
N THR A 208 -29.86 37.25 44.83
CA THR A 208 -30.67 36.83 45.99
C THR A 208 -29.92 37.01 47.31
N VAL A 209 -28.62 36.70 47.34
CA VAL A 209 -27.76 36.93 48.50
C VAL A 209 -27.66 38.42 48.80
N GLU A 210 -27.47 39.28 47.79
CA GLU A 210 -27.42 40.73 47.98
C GLU A 210 -28.73 41.28 48.55
N ARG A 211 -29.88 40.83 48.02
CA ARG A 211 -31.20 41.20 48.55
C ARG A 211 -31.38 40.73 50.00
N THR A 212 -30.91 39.52 50.32
CA THR A 212 -30.97 38.97 51.68
C THR A 212 -30.13 39.79 52.65
N ALA A 213 -28.92 40.20 52.25
CA ALA A 213 -28.07 41.07 53.04
C ALA A 213 -28.71 42.44 53.30
N LYS A 214 -29.34 43.05 52.27
CA LYS A 214 -30.12 44.30 52.43
C LYS A 214 -31.27 44.13 53.42
N ASN A 215 -32.05 43.05 53.28
CA ASN A 215 -33.17 42.75 54.17
C ASN A 215 -32.71 42.53 55.62
N ALA A 216 -31.61 41.80 55.83
CA ALA A 216 -31.03 41.59 57.15
C ALA A 216 -30.60 42.91 57.79
N ASN A 217 -29.96 43.80 57.02
CA ASN A 217 -29.59 45.13 57.51
C ASN A 217 -30.84 45.98 57.88
N SER A 218 -31.88 45.96 57.04
CA SER A 218 -33.15 46.62 57.36
C SER A 218 -33.81 46.04 58.63
N ALA A 219 -33.73 44.72 58.84
CA ALA A 219 -34.25 44.08 60.05
C ALA A 219 -33.47 44.52 61.30
N VAL A 220 -32.15 44.67 61.22
CA VAL A 220 -31.32 45.22 62.31
C VAL A 220 -31.72 46.66 62.64
N ILE A 221 -31.92 47.51 61.63
CA ILE A 221 -32.36 48.91 61.82
C ILE A 221 -33.72 48.94 62.54
N ARG A 222 -34.71 48.19 62.02
CA ARG A 222 -36.03 48.10 62.66
C ARG A 222 -35.96 47.53 64.08
N GLY A 223 -35.10 46.55 64.32
CA GLY A 223 -34.86 46.00 65.66
C GLY A 223 -34.35 47.05 66.64
N ARG A 224 -33.42 47.92 66.21
CA ARG A 224 -32.93 49.05 67.03
C ARG A 224 -34.00 50.10 67.31
N GLU A 225 -34.84 50.42 66.32
CA GLU A 225 -35.99 51.32 66.51
C GLU A 225 -36.98 50.76 67.53
N LEU A 226 -37.25 49.46 67.47
CA LEU A 226 -38.17 48.76 68.36
C LEU A 226 -37.62 48.67 69.79
N GLU A 227 -36.31 48.44 69.94
CA GLU A 227 -35.61 48.52 71.22
C GLU A 227 -35.67 49.94 71.81
N SER A 228 -35.40 50.97 71.01
CA SER A 228 -35.51 52.38 71.42
C SER A 228 -36.92 52.72 71.90
N THR A 229 -37.94 52.30 71.13
CA THR A 229 -39.35 52.51 71.47
C THR A 229 -39.73 51.79 72.77
N SER A 230 -39.26 50.55 72.96
CA SER A 230 -39.50 49.79 74.20
C SER A 230 -38.86 50.44 75.42
N ARG A 231 -37.62 50.94 75.31
CA ARG A 231 -36.99 51.74 76.39
C ARG A 231 -37.77 53.00 76.70
N GLY A 232 -38.30 53.67 75.66
CA GLY A 232 -39.17 54.83 75.80
C GLY A 232 -40.45 54.52 76.59
N PHE A 233 -41.15 53.43 76.24
CA PHE A 233 -42.31 52.96 77.00
C PHE A 233 -41.95 52.61 78.45
N ASN A 234 -40.85 51.91 78.69
CA ASN A 234 -40.43 51.56 80.04
C ASN A 234 -40.16 52.81 80.91
N SER A 235 -39.48 53.81 80.35
CA SER A 235 -39.24 55.09 81.03
C SER A 235 -40.55 55.85 81.35
N LEU A 236 -41.53 55.80 80.45
CA LEU A 236 -42.86 56.37 80.68
C LEU A 236 -43.58 55.68 81.85
N VAL A 237 -43.54 54.35 81.91
CA VAL A 237 -44.13 53.56 83.01
C VAL A 237 -43.45 53.87 84.34
N GLU A 238 -42.11 53.94 84.38
CA GLU A 238 -41.37 54.34 85.59
C GLU A 238 -41.74 55.75 86.08
N ARG A 239 -42.02 56.67 85.15
CA ARG A 239 -42.42 58.05 85.48
C ARG A 239 -43.86 58.16 86.00
N PHE A 240 -44.77 57.30 85.56
CA PHE A 240 -46.15 57.22 86.05
C PHE A 240 -46.28 56.49 87.40
N ASN A 241 -45.33 55.61 87.73
CA ASN A 241 -45.29 54.88 89.00
C ASN A 241 -44.55 55.63 90.14
N ARG A 242 -44.25 56.92 89.95
CA ARG A 242 -43.78 57.86 90.98
C ARG A 242 -44.87 58.87 91.28
#